data_AF-A0A2A4U1W7-F1
#
_entry.id   AF-A0A2A4U1W7-F1
#
_cell.length_a   1.000
_cell.length_b   1.000
_cell.length_c   1.000
_cell.angle_alpha   90.00
_cell.angle_beta   90.00
_cell.angle_gamma   90.00
#
_symmetry.space_group_name_H-M   'P 1'
#
loop_
_entity.id
_entity.type
_entity.pdbx_description
1 polymer ?
#
loop_
_entity_poly.entity_id
_entity_poly.type
_entity_poly.pdbx_seq_one_letter_code
_entity_poly.pdbx_strand_id
1 'polypeptide(L)'
;MNTIFRIRLLFIRFRNFADQAFRYLLNRPYSIGTIAELNVNLIIRLAEPDARQIGYDNEFDEVVNLACLKAVYPELFNEDLREEFLKERTPENKDYFVSQLKKSSKYLEIIDGLIEQAKKLEAYNKWVSVSLLCRHYVKNITHFTQACDVWLLLEARKYIPDAKPLLKPDVSRLRKQGDLAFDQLLFELTERDAIKIDIKGSYISTGITLLSSIILVIGYFYTIWFYGHFNIEVHKFLGIADYLSASLEQIHIVLQSTLLSAVFLFAGLNNSSRKSVAQIRHEHSKPDYPIIFIWIGIVLININVILTPEFRYLRLVAVSFDILIIGYLIAPKIARHYFKQNIPAWFVIAMAFVIFSNLFRVVYTDIEKIKKIKDDENYCEGVTFAPSSKLHNRQCEVVLLGASSNYVFFLEKKSQMSIAIPRSQVIHYTIKESDGASIYEWINEKLDLISLTIMPERPVKK
;
A
#
# COMPACT_ATOMS: atom_id res chain seq x y z
N MET A 1 -13.28 68.81 -16.66
CA MET A 1 -13.06 68.03 -15.41
C MET A 1 -13.16 66.51 -15.59
N ASN A 2 -13.89 65.99 -16.59
CA ASN A 2 -14.12 64.55 -16.79
C ASN A 2 -12.92 63.77 -17.42
N THR A 3 -12.06 64.45 -18.19
CA THR A 3 -10.95 63.82 -18.93
C THR A 3 -9.74 63.49 -18.04
N ILE A 4 -9.39 64.39 -17.11
CA ILE A 4 -8.24 64.23 -16.20
C ILE A 4 -8.47 63.06 -15.23
N PHE A 5 -9.72 62.88 -14.77
CA PHE A 5 -10.09 61.77 -13.90
C PHE A 5 -9.99 60.41 -14.63
N ARG A 6 -10.43 60.34 -15.88
CA ARG A 6 -10.30 59.13 -16.72
C ARG A 6 -8.85 58.76 -17.02
N ILE A 7 -7.98 59.75 -17.26
CA ILE A 7 -6.54 59.53 -17.47
C ILE A 7 -5.87 58.99 -16.20
N ARG A 8 -6.18 59.54 -15.02
CA ARG A 8 -5.66 59.01 -13.74
C ARG A 8 -6.12 57.57 -13.48
N LEU A 9 -7.37 57.24 -13.78
CA LEU A 9 -7.91 55.89 -13.57
C LEU A 9 -7.29 54.86 -14.53
N LEU A 10 -7.03 55.25 -15.78
CA LEU A 10 -6.28 54.45 -16.74
C LEU A 10 -4.82 54.24 -16.30
N PHE A 11 -4.16 55.27 -15.75
CA PHE A 11 -2.79 55.18 -15.25
C PHE A 11 -2.67 54.25 -14.03
N ILE A 12 -3.64 54.28 -13.11
CA ILE A 12 -3.70 53.37 -11.95
C ILE A 12 -3.93 51.92 -12.42
N ARG A 13 -4.84 51.69 -13.37
CA ARG A 13 -5.08 50.34 -13.93
C ARG A 13 -3.87 49.82 -14.71
N PHE A 14 -3.21 50.68 -15.48
CA PHE A 14 -1.97 50.33 -16.19
C PHE A 14 -0.83 50.01 -15.22
N ARG A 15 -0.66 50.80 -14.15
CA ARG A 15 0.32 50.52 -13.09
C ARG A 15 0.05 49.20 -12.38
N ASN A 16 -1.21 48.90 -12.05
CA ASN A 16 -1.58 47.64 -11.41
C ASN A 16 -1.42 46.43 -12.36
N PHE A 17 -1.74 46.59 -13.63
CA PHE A 17 -1.49 45.58 -14.66
C PHE A 17 0.01 45.38 -14.90
N ALA A 18 0.79 46.45 -14.95
CA ALA A 18 2.25 46.40 -15.06
C ALA A 18 2.88 45.74 -13.82
N ASP A 19 2.40 46.04 -12.61
CA ASP A 19 2.88 45.39 -11.37
C ASP A 19 2.49 43.89 -11.33
N GLN A 20 1.28 43.53 -11.75
CA GLN A 20 0.88 42.12 -11.88
C GLN A 20 1.66 41.38 -12.97
N ALA A 21 1.88 41.99 -14.13
CA ALA A 21 2.68 41.43 -15.21
C ALA A 21 4.16 41.32 -14.81
N PHE A 22 4.69 42.29 -14.07
CA PHE A 22 6.05 42.28 -13.53
C PHE A 22 6.22 41.19 -12.46
N ARG A 23 5.28 41.05 -11.53
CA ARG A 23 5.25 39.93 -10.57
C ARG A 23 5.11 38.59 -11.27
N TYR A 24 4.29 38.48 -12.32
CA TYR A 24 4.16 37.25 -13.11
C TYR A 24 5.45 36.91 -13.87
N LEU A 25 6.13 37.91 -14.42
CA LEU A 25 7.41 37.77 -15.12
C LEU A 25 8.56 37.42 -14.18
N LEU A 26 8.55 37.91 -12.94
CA LEU A 26 9.53 37.59 -11.90
C LEU A 26 9.23 36.25 -11.21
N ASN A 27 7.96 35.88 -11.01
CA ASN A 27 7.58 34.63 -10.34
C ASN A 27 8.10 33.38 -11.08
N ARG A 28 8.22 33.43 -12.42
CA ARG A 28 8.75 32.32 -13.21
C ARG A 28 10.24 32.03 -12.95
N PRO A 29 11.18 32.98 -13.10
CA PRO A 29 12.58 32.75 -12.77
C PRO A 29 12.81 32.50 -11.28
N TYR A 30 12.06 33.12 -10.36
CA TYR A 30 12.10 32.75 -8.94
C TYR A 30 11.71 31.29 -8.72
N SER A 31 10.63 30.82 -9.36
CA SER A 31 10.22 29.41 -9.25
C SER A 31 11.27 28.43 -9.75
N ILE A 32 12.05 28.79 -10.78
CA ILE A 32 13.12 27.92 -11.30
C ILE A 32 14.34 27.99 -10.40
N GLY A 33 14.70 29.17 -9.90
CA GLY A 33 15.77 29.30 -8.90
C GLY A 33 15.49 28.39 -7.70
N THR A 34 14.25 28.39 -7.21
CA THR A 34 13.81 27.47 -6.15
C THR A 34 13.88 26.00 -6.56
N ILE A 35 13.44 25.62 -7.76
CA ILE A 35 13.55 24.23 -8.23
C ILE A 35 15.03 23.80 -8.36
N ALA A 36 15.90 24.68 -8.87
CA ALA A 36 17.32 24.44 -8.99
C ALA A 36 17.98 24.30 -7.62
N GLU A 37 17.61 25.14 -6.66
CA GLU A 37 18.02 25.01 -5.24
C GLU A 37 17.59 23.68 -4.65
N LEU A 38 16.33 23.27 -4.85
CA LEU A 38 15.82 21.99 -4.37
C LEU A 38 16.58 20.81 -5.01
N ASN A 39 16.88 20.88 -6.30
CA ASN A 39 17.70 19.88 -6.98
C ASN A 39 19.12 19.82 -6.43
N VAL A 40 19.78 20.97 -6.23
CA VAL A 40 21.11 21.02 -5.60
C VAL A 40 21.08 20.44 -4.19
N ASN A 41 20.05 20.74 -3.41
CA ASN A 41 19.86 20.20 -2.06
C ASN A 41 19.77 18.66 -2.07
N LEU A 42 18.93 18.10 -2.96
CA LEU A 42 18.78 16.65 -3.12
C LEU A 42 20.07 16.00 -3.62
N ILE A 43 20.80 16.63 -4.55
CA ILE A 43 22.08 16.12 -5.07
C ILE A 43 23.13 16.09 -3.96
N ILE A 44 23.24 17.15 -3.16
CA ILE A 44 24.15 17.20 -2.00
C ILE A 44 23.80 16.10 -0.99
N ARG A 45 22.50 15.88 -0.74
CA ARG A 45 22.05 14.78 0.12
C ARG A 45 22.43 13.42 -0.46
N LEU A 46 22.18 13.19 -1.75
CA LEU A 46 22.49 11.93 -2.42
C LEU A 46 23.98 11.63 -2.50
N ALA A 47 24.84 12.64 -2.40
CA ALA A 47 26.29 12.50 -2.38
C ALA A 47 26.77 11.66 -1.18
N GLU A 48 26.07 11.72 -0.05
CA GLU A 48 26.34 10.91 1.13
C GLU A 48 25.63 9.54 0.99
N PRO A 49 26.36 8.41 0.96
CA PRO A 49 25.76 7.08 0.75
C PRO A 49 24.72 6.71 1.79
N ASP A 50 24.93 7.11 3.05
CA ASP A 50 24.06 6.78 4.18
C ASP A 50 22.94 7.81 4.41
N ALA A 51 22.81 8.80 3.52
CA ALA A 51 21.77 9.82 3.63
C ALA A 51 20.36 9.23 3.49
N ARG A 52 19.52 9.61 4.45
CA ARG A 52 18.09 9.27 4.50
C ARG A 52 17.22 10.45 4.06
N GLN A 53 15.92 10.20 3.94
CA GLN A 53 14.93 11.20 3.59
C GLN A 53 14.90 12.40 4.56
N ILE A 54 14.40 13.53 4.04
CA ILE A 54 14.27 14.79 4.78
C ILE A 54 13.41 14.58 6.04
N GLY A 55 13.88 15.11 7.17
CA GLY A 55 13.25 15.03 8.48
C GLY A 55 13.61 13.79 9.29
N TYR A 56 14.52 12.93 8.79
CA TYR A 56 15.03 11.81 9.56
C TYR A 56 16.05 12.24 10.63
N ASP A 57 17.03 13.05 10.22
CA ASP A 57 18.08 13.61 11.07
C ASP A 57 18.14 15.13 10.86
N ASN A 58 17.68 15.88 11.86
CA ASN A 58 17.61 17.34 11.78
C ASN A 58 18.98 18.00 11.68
N GLU A 59 20.02 17.40 12.28
CA GLU A 59 21.38 17.95 12.22
C GLU A 59 21.95 17.75 10.82
N PHE A 60 21.80 16.55 10.25
CA PHE A 60 22.20 16.30 8.87
C PHE A 60 21.41 17.16 7.87
N ASP A 61 20.11 17.33 8.07
CA ASP A 61 19.28 18.23 7.26
C ASP A 61 19.78 19.68 7.30
N GLU A 62 20.20 20.16 8.48
CA GLU A 62 20.80 21.48 8.63
C GLU A 62 22.11 21.60 7.86
N VAL A 63 23.00 20.61 7.97
CA VAL A 63 24.28 20.58 7.23
C VAL A 63 24.05 20.58 5.72
N VAL A 64 23.13 19.76 5.21
CA VAL A 64 22.76 19.71 3.77
C VAL A 64 22.22 21.07 3.30
N ASN A 65 21.36 21.70 4.10
CA ASN A 65 20.83 23.03 3.78
C ASN A 65 21.92 24.10 3.73
N LEU A 66 22.86 24.09 4.67
CA LEU A 66 24.00 25.01 4.69
C LEU A 66 24.95 24.77 3.51
N ALA A 67 25.18 23.51 3.13
CA ALA A 67 25.96 23.17 1.95
C ALA A 67 25.28 23.62 0.64
N CYS A 68 23.96 23.42 0.53
CA CYS A 68 23.18 23.96 -0.58
C CYS A 68 23.26 25.49 -0.66
N LEU A 69 23.18 26.15 0.50
CA LEU A 69 23.32 27.61 0.58
C LEU A 69 24.70 28.07 0.11
N LYS A 70 25.78 27.40 0.51
CA LYS A 70 27.14 27.69 0.05
C LYS A 70 27.32 27.48 -1.45
N ALA A 71 26.69 26.45 -2.01
CA ALA A 71 26.75 26.15 -3.44
C ALA A 71 25.99 27.18 -4.30
N VAL A 72 24.80 27.60 -3.86
CA VAL A 72 23.90 28.46 -4.66
C VAL A 72 24.08 29.95 -4.39
N TYR A 73 24.58 30.30 -3.20
CA TYR A 73 24.87 31.68 -2.78
C TYR A 73 26.36 31.86 -2.43
N PRO A 74 27.30 31.57 -3.36
CA PRO A 74 28.73 31.66 -3.08
C PRO A 74 29.20 33.06 -2.65
N GLU A 75 28.51 34.13 -3.07
CA GLU A 75 28.81 35.50 -2.64
C GLU A 75 28.57 35.75 -1.16
N LEU A 76 27.69 34.98 -0.50
CA LEU A 76 27.47 35.08 0.94
C LEU A 76 28.73 34.65 1.71
N PHE A 77 29.50 33.73 1.14
CA PHE A 77 30.69 33.14 1.73
C PHE A 77 31.97 33.85 1.27
N ASN A 78 31.91 34.71 0.25
CA ASN A 78 33.01 35.56 -0.20
C ASN A 78 33.01 36.88 0.60
N GLU A 79 34.11 37.20 1.28
CA GLU A 79 34.18 38.39 2.15
C GLU A 79 33.97 39.72 1.39
N ASP A 80 34.51 39.83 0.18
CA ASP A 80 34.44 41.04 -0.64
C ASP A 80 33.02 41.32 -1.15
N LEU A 81 32.23 40.27 -1.39
CA LEU A 81 30.88 40.37 -1.95
C LEU A 81 29.77 40.27 -0.90
N ARG A 82 30.09 39.76 0.31
CA ARG A 82 29.10 39.52 1.37
C ARG A 82 28.36 40.78 1.76
N GLU A 83 29.06 41.90 1.93
CA GLU A 83 28.42 43.15 2.31
C GLU A 83 27.45 43.65 1.24
N GLU A 84 27.83 43.58 -0.03
CA GLU A 84 26.97 43.97 -1.16
C GLU A 84 25.73 43.08 -1.20
N PHE A 85 25.90 41.75 -1.08
CA PHE A 85 24.81 40.80 -1.03
C PHE A 85 23.83 41.10 0.13
N LEU A 86 24.34 41.40 1.33
CA LEU A 86 23.49 41.67 2.50
C LEU A 86 22.82 43.04 2.45
N LYS A 87 23.38 44.03 1.75
CA LYS A 87 22.78 45.37 1.56
C LYS A 87 21.52 45.32 0.69
N GLU A 88 21.43 44.35 -0.23
CA GLU A 88 20.27 44.17 -1.11
C GLU A 88 19.07 43.46 -0.46
N ARG A 89 19.19 42.99 0.79
CA ARG A 89 18.16 42.20 1.47
C ARG A 89 17.33 43.03 2.42
N THR A 90 16.06 42.64 2.57
CA THR A 90 15.22 43.13 3.67
C THR A 90 15.86 42.78 5.01
N PRO A 91 15.63 43.56 6.08
CA PRO A 91 16.21 43.30 7.40
C PRO A 91 15.99 41.86 7.89
N GLU A 92 14.77 41.35 7.73
CA GLU A 92 14.38 39.98 8.10
C GLU A 92 15.20 38.91 7.37
N ASN A 93 15.41 39.09 6.05
CA ASN A 93 16.21 38.16 5.25
C ASN A 93 17.70 38.27 5.60
N LYS A 94 18.19 39.47 5.91
CA LYS A 94 19.58 39.71 6.32
C LYS A 94 19.91 38.95 7.61
N ASP A 95 19.04 39.03 8.61
CA ASP A 95 19.23 38.32 9.88
C ASP A 95 19.23 36.80 9.68
N TYR A 96 18.36 36.29 8.81
CA TYR A 96 18.37 34.89 8.41
C TYR A 96 19.73 34.48 7.84
N PHE A 97 20.25 35.15 6.81
CA PHE A 97 21.54 34.77 6.19
C PHE A 97 22.73 34.92 7.14
N VAL A 98 22.74 35.94 7.99
CA VAL A 98 23.77 36.11 9.03
C VAL A 98 23.73 34.95 10.04
N SER A 99 22.53 34.49 10.41
CA SER A 99 22.38 33.33 11.29
C SER A 99 22.89 32.04 10.65
N GLN A 100 22.62 31.84 9.35
CA GLN A 100 23.11 30.68 8.59
C GLN A 100 24.64 30.71 8.43
N LEU A 101 25.24 31.89 8.22
CA LEU A 101 26.70 32.05 8.18
C LEU A 101 27.37 31.70 9.52
N LYS A 102 26.77 32.09 10.65
CA LYS A 102 27.28 31.69 11.96
C LYS A 102 27.20 30.18 12.14
N LYS A 103 26.09 29.56 11.74
CA LYS A 103 25.91 28.11 11.80
C LYS A 103 26.88 27.35 10.88
N SER A 104 27.11 27.84 9.66
CA SER A 104 28.02 27.18 8.71
C SER A 104 29.45 27.13 9.20
N SER A 105 29.91 28.13 9.98
CA SER A 105 31.26 28.11 10.57
C SER A 105 31.52 26.90 11.48
N LYS A 106 30.47 26.37 12.13
CA LYS A 106 30.56 25.17 12.98
C LYS A 106 30.73 23.88 12.18
N TYR A 107 30.25 23.87 10.93
CA TYR A 107 30.16 22.67 10.09
C TYR A 107 31.00 22.78 8.81
N LEU A 108 31.94 23.72 8.75
CA LEU A 108 32.60 24.12 7.50
C LEU A 108 33.28 22.94 6.78
N GLU A 109 34.04 22.13 7.52
CA GLU A 109 34.74 20.95 6.97
C GLU A 109 33.76 19.91 6.41
N ILE A 110 32.65 19.65 7.10
CA ILE A 110 31.63 18.69 6.67
C ILE A 110 30.88 19.22 5.45
N ILE A 111 30.54 20.51 5.44
CA ILE A 111 29.92 21.20 4.30
C ILE A 111 30.79 21.08 3.05
N ASP A 112 32.09 21.37 3.18
CA ASP A 112 33.02 21.30 2.06
C ASP A 112 33.24 19.86 1.57
N GLY A 113 33.34 18.90 2.49
CA GLY A 113 33.38 17.48 2.15
C GLY A 113 32.15 17.03 1.34
N LEU A 114 30.95 17.41 1.77
CA LEU A 114 29.69 17.09 1.06
C LEU A 114 29.62 17.74 -0.32
N ILE A 115 30.05 19.00 -0.45
CA ILE A 115 30.09 19.70 -1.74
C ILE A 115 31.06 19.01 -2.71
N GLU A 116 32.25 18.63 -2.24
CA GLU A 116 33.24 17.93 -3.08
C GLU A 116 32.76 16.53 -3.50
N GLN A 117 32.01 15.83 -2.64
CA GLN A 117 31.34 14.60 -3.05
C GLN A 117 30.24 14.86 -4.07
N ALA A 118 29.41 15.88 -3.87
CA ALA A 118 28.32 16.24 -4.75
C ALA A 118 28.80 16.65 -6.15
N LYS A 119 29.96 17.34 -6.26
CA LYS A 119 30.60 17.69 -7.54
C LYS A 119 30.91 16.50 -8.44
N LYS A 120 31.04 15.29 -7.88
CA LYS A 120 31.25 14.05 -8.64
C LYS A 120 29.99 13.61 -9.39
N LEU A 121 28.81 14.09 -8.97
CA LEU A 121 27.53 13.81 -9.63
C LEU A 121 27.35 14.78 -10.81
N GLU A 122 27.16 14.25 -12.02
CA GLU A 122 27.04 15.04 -13.26
C GLU A 122 25.98 16.15 -13.16
N ALA A 123 24.88 15.87 -12.46
CA ALA A 123 23.78 16.81 -12.27
C ALA A 123 24.14 18.04 -11.41
N TYR A 124 25.16 17.96 -10.55
CA TYR A 124 25.52 19.02 -9.60
C TYR A 124 25.90 20.31 -10.33
N ASN A 125 26.90 20.25 -11.20
CA ASN A 125 27.42 21.40 -11.94
C ASN A 125 26.31 22.07 -12.77
N LYS A 126 25.43 21.26 -13.35
CA LYS A 126 24.27 21.75 -14.10
C LYS A 126 23.34 22.57 -13.23
N TRP A 127 22.87 22.03 -12.10
CA TRP A 127 21.85 22.71 -11.30
C TRP A 127 22.39 23.90 -10.50
N VAL A 128 23.66 23.86 -10.08
CA VAL A 128 24.34 25.04 -9.51
C VAL A 128 24.45 26.15 -10.55
N SER A 129 24.92 25.83 -11.77
CA SER A 129 25.03 26.81 -12.87
C SER A 129 23.65 27.40 -13.22
N VAL A 130 22.61 26.57 -13.33
CA VAL A 130 21.23 27.03 -13.60
C VAL A 130 20.75 27.97 -12.49
N SER A 131 21.02 27.67 -11.22
CA SER A 131 20.60 28.53 -10.12
C SER A 131 21.28 29.90 -10.19
N LEU A 132 22.60 29.94 -10.40
CA LEU A 132 23.36 31.19 -10.56
C LEU A 132 22.86 32.00 -11.78
N LEU A 133 22.60 31.34 -12.90
CA LEU A 133 22.06 31.96 -14.11
C LEU A 133 20.63 32.51 -13.91
N CYS A 134 19.79 31.82 -13.14
CA CYS A 134 18.47 32.35 -12.77
C CYS A 134 18.58 33.61 -11.93
N ARG A 135 19.54 33.66 -10.99
CA ARG A 135 19.78 34.84 -10.15
C ARG A 135 20.33 36.01 -10.96
N HIS A 136 21.28 35.76 -11.87
CA HIS A 136 21.74 36.73 -12.87
C HIS A 136 20.57 37.28 -13.70
N TYR A 137 19.72 36.39 -14.24
CA TYR A 137 18.55 36.81 -15.03
C TYR A 137 17.59 37.71 -14.25
N VAL A 138 17.31 37.38 -12.98
CA VAL A 138 16.49 38.23 -12.11
C VAL A 138 17.16 39.59 -11.90
N LYS A 139 18.46 39.63 -11.55
CA LYS A 139 19.20 40.87 -11.33
C LYS A 139 19.19 41.79 -12.55
N ASN A 140 19.45 41.23 -13.73
CA ASN A 140 19.44 41.97 -15.00
C ASN A 140 18.07 42.60 -15.30
N ILE A 141 16.97 41.86 -15.09
CA ILE A 141 15.61 42.41 -15.26
C ILE A 141 15.30 43.52 -14.26
N THR A 142 15.79 43.39 -13.03
CA THR A 142 15.53 44.36 -11.95
C THR A 142 16.47 45.56 -11.95
N HIS A 143 17.45 45.62 -12.87
CA HIS A 143 18.47 46.68 -12.96
C HIS A 143 19.26 46.92 -11.64
N PHE A 144 19.55 45.85 -10.89
CA PHE A 144 20.44 45.93 -9.72
C PHE A 144 21.92 45.98 -10.14
N THR A 145 22.83 46.23 -9.18
CA THR A 145 24.24 46.59 -9.41
C THR A 145 24.97 45.77 -10.49
N GLN A 146 25.70 46.46 -11.38
CA GLN A 146 26.41 45.83 -12.52
C GLN A 146 27.53 44.88 -12.08
N ALA A 147 28.14 45.10 -10.91
CA ALA A 147 29.28 44.31 -10.42
C ALA A 147 28.88 42.87 -10.06
N CYS A 148 27.80 42.72 -9.28
CA CYS A 148 27.32 41.40 -8.85
C CYS A 148 26.71 40.59 -10.02
N ASP A 149 26.13 41.26 -11.02
CA ASP A 149 25.59 40.62 -12.23
C ASP A 149 26.70 39.93 -13.04
N VAL A 150 27.77 40.66 -13.39
CA VAL A 150 28.91 40.11 -14.14
C VAL A 150 29.55 38.95 -13.38
N TRP A 151 29.68 39.07 -12.06
CA TRP A 151 30.26 38.03 -11.22
C TRP A 151 29.45 36.73 -11.25
N LEU A 152 28.11 36.78 -11.13
CA LEU A 152 27.26 35.57 -11.16
C LEU A 152 27.39 34.79 -12.47
N LEU A 153 27.53 35.48 -13.60
CA LEU A 153 27.75 34.83 -14.90
C LEU A 153 29.12 34.16 -14.97
N LEU A 154 30.18 34.82 -14.47
CA LEU A 154 31.52 34.25 -14.40
C LEU A 154 31.57 33.04 -13.46
N GLU A 155 30.86 33.11 -12.33
CA GLU A 155 30.76 32.00 -11.39
C GLU A 155 30.03 30.80 -12.01
N ALA A 156 28.91 31.04 -12.71
CA ALA A 156 28.19 29.99 -13.43
C ALA A 156 29.06 29.29 -14.48
N ARG A 157 29.99 30.02 -15.10
CA ARG A 157 30.95 29.50 -16.09
C ARG A 157 32.02 28.58 -15.51
N LYS A 158 32.30 28.65 -14.20
CA LYS A 158 33.18 27.67 -13.54
C LYS A 158 32.58 26.26 -13.56
N TYR A 159 31.26 26.16 -13.57
CA TYR A 159 30.53 24.89 -13.60
C TYR A 159 30.19 24.44 -15.03
N ILE A 160 29.82 25.38 -15.91
CA ILE A 160 29.55 25.11 -17.34
C ILE A 160 30.26 26.20 -18.17
N PRO A 161 31.41 25.92 -18.79
CA PRO A 161 32.23 26.92 -19.50
C PRO A 161 31.45 27.73 -20.56
N ASP A 162 30.51 27.07 -21.25
CA ASP A 162 29.69 27.67 -22.29
C ASP A 162 28.40 28.34 -21.78
N ALA A 163 28.27 28.58 -20.47
CA ALA A 163 27.10 29.22 -19.89
C ALA A 163 26.87 30.62 -20.46
N LYS A 164 25.65 30.83 -20.97
CA LYS A 164 25.14 32.10 -21.51
C LYS A 164 24.03 32.64 -20.61
N PRO A 165 23.82 33.97 -20.57
CA PRO A 165 22.67 34.56 -19.90
C PRO A 165 21.36 33.91 -20.37
N LEU A 166 20.46 33.63 -19.42
CA LEU A 166 19.18 33.01 -19.76
C LEU A 166 18.31 33.96 -20.57
N LEU A 167 17.61 33.40 -21.56
CA LEU A 167 16.54 34.09 -22.25
C LEU A 167 15.18 33.61 -21.71
N LYS A 168 14.13 34.40 -21.95
CA LYS A 168 12.75 34.04 -21.58
C LYS A 168 12.32 32.62 -22.02
N PRO A 169 12.63 32.09 -23.22
CA PRO A 169 12.28 30.72 -23.58
C PRO A 169 13.03 29.64 -22.76
N ASP A 170 14.25 29.92 -22.31
CA ASP A 170 15.06 28.97 -21.53
C ASP A 170 14.43 28.68 -20.17
N VAL A 171 13.83 29.70 -19.55
CA VAL A 171 13.09 29.62 -18.27
C VAL A 171 12.03 28.51 -18.35
N SER A 172 11.16 28.50 -19.35
CA SER A 172 10.13 27.45 -19.47
C SER A 172 10.69 26.04 -19.68
N ARG A 173 11.78 25.91 -20.44
CA ARG A 173 12.43 24.62 -20.71
C ARG A 173 13.13 24.07 -19.47
N LEU A 174 13.88 24.93 -18.77
CA LEU A 174 14.61 24.59 -17.55
C LEU A 174 13.67 24.22 -16.42
N ARG A 175 12.49 24.85 -16.32
CA ARG A 175 11.48 24.46 -15.35
C ARG A 175 11.06 23.00 -15.52
N LYS A 176 10.64 22.61 -16.73
CA LYS A 176 10.23 21.22 -17.01
C LYS A 176 11.36 20.22 -16.75
N GLN A 177 12.59 20.56 -17.15
CA GLN A 177 13.76 19.73 -16.85
C GLN A 177 14.04 19.65 -15.35
N GLY A 178 13.77 20.73 -14.61
CA GLY A 178 13.98 20.82 -13.17
C GLY A 178 12.98 20.01 -12.39
N ASP A 179 11.70 20.06 -12.78
CA ASP A 179 10.64 19.24 -12.19
C ASP A 179 10.95 17.74 -12.42
N LEU A 180 11.32 17.35 -13.65
CA LEU A 180 11.70 15.97 -13.96
C LEU A 180 12.94 15.50 -13.19
N ALA A 181 13.98 16.35 -13.09
CA ALA A 181 15.17 16.01 -12.33
C ALA A 181 14.87 15.91 -10.83
N PHE A 182 14.01 16.78 -10.31
CA PHE A 182 13.57 16.74 -8.92
C PHE A 182 12.87 15.42 -8.60
N ASP A 183 11.92 15.01 -9.44
CA ASP A 183 11.21 13.74 -9.28
C ASP A 183 12.16 12.54 -9.35
N GLN A 184 13.15 12.57 -10.25
CA GLN A 184 14.18 11.52 -10.37
C GLN A 184 15.08 11.43 -9.13
N LEU A 185 15.61 12.57 -8.67
CA LEU A 185 16.47 12.64 -7.48
C LEU A 185 15.71 12.25 -6.21
N LEU A 186 14.46 12.69 -6.11
CA LEU A 186 13.58 12.31 -5.02
C LEU A 186 13.32 10.80 -5.06
N PHE A 187 13.02 10.23 -6.23
CA PHE A 187 12.85 8.79 -6.39
C PHE A 187 14.09 8.01 -5.95
N GLU A 188 15.28 8.41 -6.39
CA GLU A 188 16.55 7.78 -5.98
C GLU A 188 16.75 7.82 -4.47
N LEU A 189 16.44 8.95 -3.83
CA LEU A 189 16.52 9.09 -2.38
C LEU A 189 15.50 8.18 -1.67
N THR A 190 14.27 8.11 -2.19
CA THR A 190 13.23 7.24 -1.61
C THR A 190 13.53 5.75 -1.78
N GLU A 191 14.21 5.35 -2.87
CA GLU A 191 14.65 3.98 -3.12
C GLU A 191 15.79 3.53 -2.18
N ARG A 192 16.55 4.47 -1.58
CA ARG A 192 17.54 4.13 -0.54
C ARG A 192 16.87 3.71 0.76
N ASP A 193 15.79 4.39 1.13
CA ASP A 193 15.04 4.12 2.37
C ASP A 193 13.92 3.08 2.21
N ALA A 194 13.57 2.71 0.97
CA ALA A 194 12.55 1.72 0.69
C ALA A 194 12.90 0.37 1.33
N ILE A 195 11.89 -0.33 1.86
CA ILE A 195 12.08 -1.71 2.36
C ILE A 195 12.41 -2.61 1.17
N LYS A 196 13.68 -3.02 1.07
CA LYS A 196 14.14 -4.00 0.10
C LYS A 196 13.98 -5.40 0.68
N ILE A 197 13.15 -6.21 0.04
CA ILE A 197 13.09 -7.64 0.36
C ILE A 197 14.26 -8.31 -0.34
N ASP A 198 15.30 -8.67 0.41
CA ASP A 198 16.29 -9.64 -0.03
C ASP A 198 15.69 -11.05 0.11
N ILE A 199 15.21 -11.62 -1.00
CA ILE A 199 14.63 -12.97 -1.02
C ILE A 199 15.79 -13.97 -0.98
N LYS A 200 16.28 -14.27 0.23
CA LYS A 200 17.16 -15.41 0.44
C LYS A 200 16.38 -16.70 0.27
N GLY A 201 16.99 -17.71 -0.36
CA GLY A 201 16.35 -19.03 -0.54
C GLY A 201 15.88 -19.67 0.78
N SER A 202 16.55 -19.36 1.90
CA SER A 202 16.13 -19.77 3.25
C SER A 202 14.73 -19.26 3.62
N TYR A 203 14.35 -18.06 3.19
CA TYR A 203 13.03 -17.49 3.46
C TYR A 203 11.93 -18.17 2.66
N ILE A 204 12.23 -18.66 1.45
CA ILE A 204 11.28 -19.46 0.66
C ILE A 204 10.94 -20.76 1.39
N SER A 205 11.95 -21.48 1.87
CA SER A 205 11.74 -22.73 2.63
C SER A 205 10.93 -22.51 3.92
N THR A 206 11.22 -21.44 4.64
CA THR A 206 10.50 -21.05 5.86
C THR A 206 9.06 -20.66 5.53
N GLY A 207 8.86 -19.90 4.45
CA GLY A 207 7.55 -19.48 3.96
C GLY A 207 6.66 -20.67 3.54
N ILE A 208 7.22 -21.65 2.83
CA ILE A 208 6.49 -22.88 2.46
C ILE A 208 6.07 -23.64 3.73
N THR A 209 6.99 -23.82 4.68
CA THR A 209 6.69 -24.53 5.94
C THR A 209 5.59 -23.84 6.75
N LEU A 210 5.66 -22.51 6.85
CA LEU A 210 4.63 -21.70 7.50
C LEU A 210 3.29 -21.84 6.78
N LEU A 211 3.29 -21.76 5.45
CA LEU A 211 2.10 -21.89 4.63
C LEU A 211 1.44 -23.27 4.82
N SER A 212 2.22 -24.36 4.79
CA SER A 212 1.72 -25.72 5.07
C SER A 212 1.10 -25.85 6.45
N SER A 213 1.69 -25.20 7.46
CA SER A 213 1.14 -25.22 8.83
C SER A 213 -0.19 -24.46 8.91
N ILE A 214 -0.24 -23.27 8.30
CA ILE A 214 -1.45 -22.45 8.23
C ILE A 214 -2.57 -23.21 7.50
N ILE A 215 -2.25 -23.89 6.41
CA ILE A 215 -3.16 -24.72 5.63
C ILE A 215 -3.87 -25.76 6.50
N LEU A 216 -3.11 -26.51 7.32
CA LEU A 216 -3.67 -27.54 8.19
C LEU A 216 -4.58 -26.94 9.26
N VAL A 217 -4.18 -25.81 9.81
CA VAL A 217 -4.97 -25.07 10.80
C VAL A 217 -6.28 -24.58 10.18
N ILE A 218 -6.25 -24.08 8.94
CA ILE A 218 -7.45 -23.63 8.22
C ILE A 218 -8.44 -24.79 8.01
N GLY A 219 -7.99 -25.94 7.52
CA GLY A 219 -8.91 -27.07 7.29
C GLY A 219 -9.46 -27.67 8.58
N TYR A 220 -8.69 -27.65 9.66
CA TYR A 220 -9.15 -28.02 11.00
C TYR A 220 -10.26 -27.08 11.49
N PHE A 221 -10.06 -25.75 11.40
CA PHE A 221 -11.09 -24.79 11.80
C PHE A 221 -12.31 -24.84 10.89
N TYR A 222 -12.14 -25.04 9.58
CA TYR A 222 -13.25 -25.25 8.64
C TYR A 222 -14.14 -26.40 9.08
N THR A 223 -13.54 -27.58 9.29
CA THR A 223 -14.27 -28.79 9.68
C THR A 223 -14.98 -28.60 11.01
N ILE A 224 -14.32 -28.02 12.01
CA ILE A 224 -14.95 -27.76 13.31
C ILE A 224 -16.13 -26.80 13.20
N TRP A 225 -15.98 -25.68 12.49
CA TRP A 225 -17.05 -24.70 12.40
C TRP A 225 -18.21 -25.18 11.55
N PHE A 226 -17.93 -25.80 10.39
CA PHE A 226 -18.94 -26.31 9.49
C PHE A 226 -19.74 -27.47 10.12
N TYR A 227 -19.05 -28.54 10.53
CA TYR A 227 -19.72 -29.72 11.11
C TYR A 227 -20.26 -29.45 12.51
N GLY A 228 -19.59 -28.59 13.29
CA GLY A 228 -20.06 -28.16 14.60
C GLY A 228 -21.37 -27.38 14.54
N HIS A 229 -21.60 -26.58 13.48
CA HIS A 229 -22.89 -25.91 13.25
C HIS A 229 -24.05 -26.91 13.12
N PHE A 230 -23.76 -28.10 12.60
CA PHE A 230 -24.73 -29.19 12.46
C PHE A 230 -24.67 -30.19 13.63
N ASN A 231 -24.08 -29.83 14.78
CA ASN A 231 -23.94 -30.70 15.96
C ASN A 231 -23.22 -32.03 15.68
N ILE A 232 -22.32 -32.08 14.70
CA ILE A 232 -21.47 -33.25 14.45
C ILE A 232 -20.18 -33.09 15.26
N GLU A 233 -19.95 -34.05 16.15
CA GLU A 233 -18.73 -34.12 16.96
C GLU A 233 -17.55 -34.62 16.12
N VAL A 234 -16.88 -33.69 15.42
CA VAL A 234 -15.82 -33.94 14.45
C VAL A 234 -14.72 -34.87 14.98
N HIS A 235 -14.34 -34.72 16.25
CA HIS A 235 -13.29 -35.51 16.90
C HIS A 235 -13.61 -37.02 17.02
N LYS A 236 -14.89 -37.41 16.89
CA LYS A 236 -15.31 -38.83 16.92
C LYS A 236 -15.23 -39.51 15.54
N PHE A 237 -15.30 -38.73 14.47
CA PHE A 237 -15.55 -39.27 13.12
C PHE A 237 -14.46 -38.94 12.09
N LEU A 238 -13.64 -37.91 12.32
CA LEU A 238 -12.59 -37.50 11.38
C LEU A 238 -11.19 -37.84 11.92
N GLY A 239 -10.39 -38.50 11.08
CA GLY A 239 -8.97 -38.71 11.29
C GLY A 239 -8.11 -37.60 10.69
N ILE A 240 -6.79 -37.66 10.90
CA ILE A 240 -5.82 -36.69 10.38
C ILE A 240 -5.90 -36.55 8.85
N ALA A 241 -6.08 -37.68 8.14
CA ALA A 241 -6.21 -37.68 6.69
C ALA A 241 -7.45 -36.90 6.19
N ASP A 242 -8.56 -36.97 6.95
CA ASP A 242 -9.79 -36.26 6.60
C ASP A 242 -9.62 -34.75 6.77
N TYR A 243 -8.95 -34.32 7.84
CA TYR A 243 -8.58 -32.91 8.03
C TYR A 243 -7.67 -32.40 6.92
N LEU A 244 -6.71 -33.21 6.48
CA LEU A 244 -5.79 -32.85 5.40
C LEU A 244 -6.51 -32.71 4.05
N SER A 245 -7.44 -33.62 3.75
CA SER A 245 -8.28 -33.54 2.56
C SER A 245 -9.20 -32.32 2.59
N ALA A 246 -9.89 -32.08 3.71
CA ALA A 246 -10.74 -30.90 3.88
C ALA A 246 -9.94 -29.60 3.80
N SER A 247 -8.68 -29.60 4.27
CA SER A 247 -7.76 -28.50 4.07
C SER A 247 -7.56 -28.26 2.57
N LEU A 248 -7.11 -29.27 1.81
CA LEU A 248 -6.81 -29.12 0.38
C LEU A 248 -7.95 -28.53 -0.45
N GLU A 249 -9.17 -28.96 -0.20
CA GLU A 249 -10.35 -28.47 -0.92
C GLU A 249 -10.60 -26.98 -0.63
N GLN A 250 -10.54 -26.56 0.64
CA GLN A 250 -10.89 -25.20 1.05
C GLN A 250 -9.75 -24.20 0.86
N ILE A 251 -8.52 -24.70 0.71
CA ILE A 251 -7.33 -23.88 0.49
C ILE A 251 -7.45 -23.03 -0.77
N HIS A 252 -8.00 -23.53 -1.87
CA HIS A 252 -7.85 -22.80 -3.14
C HIS A 252 -8.46 -21.39 -3.08
N ILE A 253 -9.66 -21.24 -2.51
CA ILE A 253 -10.35 -19.95 -2.36
C ILE A 253 -9.65 -19.06 -1.33
N VAL A 254 -9.30 -19.63 -0.17
CA VAL A 254 -8.65 -18.89 0.92
C VAL A 254 -7.24 -18.46 0.53
N LEU A 255 -6.50 -19.30 -0.18
CA LEU A 255 -5.12 -19.03 -0.60
C LEU A 255 -5.06 -17.95 -1.68
N GLN A 256 -5.92 -18.01 -2.71
CA GLN A 256 -5.96 -16.98 -3.75
C GLN A 256 -6.24 -15.60 -3.16
N SER A 257 -7.24 -15.50 -2.27
CA SER A 257 -7.59 -14.24 -1.60
C SER A 257 -6.51 -13.76 -0.63
N THR A 258 -5.87 -14.68 0.08
CA THR A 258 -4.76 -14.39 1.00
C THR A 258 -3.52 -13.92 0.25
N LEU A 259 -3.14 -14.58 -0.85
CA LEU A 259 -2.02 -14.17 -1.71
C LEU A 259 -2.26 -12.79 -2.33
N LEU A 260 -3.46 -12.54 -2.84
CA LEU A 260 -3.80 -11.23 -3.39
C LEU A 260 -3.72 -10.14 -2.31
N SER A 261 -4.26 -10.42 -1.12
CA SER A 261 -4.17 -9.51 0.03
C SER A 261 -2.72 -9.29 0.47
N ALA A 262 -1.88 -10.32 0.42
CA ALA A 262 -0.45 -10.23 0.71
C ALA A 262 0.26 -9.27 -0.26
N VAL A 263 -0.05 -9.36 -1.56
CA VAL A 263 0.49 -8.46 -2.59
C VAL A 263 0.08 -7.02 -2.33
N PHE A 264 -1.20 -6.76 -2.04
CA PHE A 264 -1.67 -5.40 -1.74
C PHE A 264 -1.09 -4.85 -0.44
N LEU A 265 -1.01 -5.68 0.60
CA LEU A 265 -0.44 -5.27 1.88
C LEU A 265 1.06 -4.99 1.72
N PHE A 266 1.78 -5.80 0.95
CA PHE A 266 3.18 -5.54 0.61
C PHE A 266 3.34 -4.25 -0.21
N ALA A 267 2.51 -4.03 -1.23
CA ALA A 267 2.52 -2.80 -2.02
C ALA A 267 2.27 -1.57 -1.14
N GLY A 268 1.34 -1.66 -0.18
CA GLY A 268 1.05 -0.62 0.80
C GLY A 268 2.23 -0.36 1.75
N LEU A 269 2.86 -1.41 2.27
CA LEU A 269 4.07 -1.31 3.10
C LEU A 269 5.23 -0.67 2.34
N ASN A 270 5.50 -1.12 1.11
CA ASN A 270 6.56 -0.57 0.26
C ASN A 270 6.31 0.92 -0.02
N ASN A 271 5.07 1.29 -0.40
CA ASN A 271 4.72 2.69 -0.63
C ASN A 271 4.85 3.53 0.64
N SER A 272 4.43 3.00 1.79
CA SER A 272 4.58 3.70 3.08
C SER A 272 6.05 3.87 3.48
N SER A 273 6.92 2.91 3.16
CA SER A 273 8.35 3.01 3.47
C SER A 273 9.08 4.09 2.67
N ARG A 274 8.54 4.46 1.52
CA ARG A 274 9.09 5.52 0.65
C ARG A 274 8.71 6.93 1.09
N LYS A 275 7.82 7.08 2.08
CA LYS A 275 7.37 8.40 2.56
C LYS A 275 8.32 9.00 3.57
N SER A 276 8.53 10.31 3.48
CA SER A 276 9.41 11.03 4.42
C SER A 276 8.75 11.18 5.78
N VAL A 277 9.56 11.33 6.84
CA VAL A 277 9.06 11.55 8.20
C VAL A 277 8.18 12.81 8.25
N ALA A 278 8.56 13.85 7.51
CA ALA A 278 7.78 15.08 7.38
C ALA A 278 6.42 14.82 6.71
N GLN A 279 6.39 14.01 5.65
CA GLN A 279 5.15 13.62 4.98
C GLN A 279 4.26 12.77 5.87
N ILE A 280 4.83 11.79 6.59
CA ILE A 280 4.11 10.95 7.56
C ILE A 280 3.48 11.80 8.67
N ARG A 281 4.23 12.77 9.22
CA ARG A 281 3.71 13.70 10.23
C ARG A 281 2.59 14.59 9.68
N HIS A 282 2.75 15.09 8.45
CA HIS A 282 1.72 15.90 7.81
C HIS A 282 0.43 15.10 7.56
N GLU A 283 0.56 13.86 7.08
CA GLU A 283 -0.57 12.95 6.89
C GLU A 283 -1.24 12.62 8.23
N HIS A 284 -0.49 12.29 9.28
CA HIS A 284 -1.04 12.02 10.62
C HIS A 284 -1.66 13.25 11.31
N SER A 285 -1.22 14.47 10.96
CA SER A 285 -1.82 15.70 11.48
C SER A 285 -3.21 15.98 10.90
N LYS A 286 -3.54 15.34 9.77
CA LYS A 286 -4.86 15.42 9.19
C LYS A 286 -5.74 14.34 9.85
N PRO A 287 -6.93 14.70 10.34
CA PRO A 287 -7.90 13.70 10.76
C PRO A 287 -8.21 12.75 9.59
N ASP A 288 -8.09 11.44 9.83
CA ASP A 288 -8.41 10.35 8.89
C ASP A 288 -9.92 10.19 8.70
N TYR A 289 -10.61 11.29 8.33
CA TYR A 289 -12.04 11.28 8.02
C TYR A 289 -12.45 10.19 7.02
N PRO A 290 -11.67 9.88 5.95
CA PRO A 290 -12.05 8.80 5.03
C PRO A 290 -12.20 7.45 5.73
N ILE A 291 -11.28 7.11 6.65
CA ILE A 291 -11.34 5.86 7.42
C ILE A 291 -12.56 5.86 8.33
N ILE A 292 -12.86 7.00 8.98
CA ILE A 292 -14.04 7.15 9.84
C ILE A 292 -15.34 7.02 9.03
N PHE A 293 -15.43 7.63 7.84
CA PHE A 293 -16.59 7.52 6.96
C PHE A 293 -16.78 6.11 6.40
N ILE A 294 -15.68 5.44 6.05
CA ILE A 294 -15.70 4.01 5.70
C ILE A 294 -16.27 3.22 6.89
N TRP A 295 -15.84 3.50 8.12
CA TRP A 295 -16.34 2.88 9.35
C TRP A 295 -17.85 3.06 9.54
N ILE A 296 -18.32 4.30 9.45
CA ILE A 296 -19.74 4.63 9.57
C ILE A 296 -20.53 3.91 8.48
N GLY A 297 -20.05 3.91 7.24
CA GLY A 297 -20.67 3.22 6.12
C GLY A 297 -20.84 1.72 6.37
N ILE A 298 -19.81 1.05 6.89
CA ILE A 298 -19.86 -0.40 7.16
C ILE A 298 -20.79 -0.71 8.33
N VAL A 299 -20.74 0.09 9.40
CA VAL A 299 -21.66 -0.08 10.54
C VAL A 299 -23.10 0.11 10.08
N LEU A 300 -23.38 1.10 9.24
CA LEU A 300 -24.72 1.32 8.68
C LEU A 300 -25.15 0.18 7.75
N ILE A 301 -24.25 -0.35 6.93
CA ILE A 301 -24.51 -1.55 6.10
C ILE A 301 -24.83 -2.74 7.02
N ASN A 302 -24.03 -2.97 8.05
CA ASN A 302 -24.24 -4.03 9.03
C ASN A 302 -25.61 -3.90 9.72
N ILE A 303 -25.96 -2.70 10.19
CA ILE A 303 -27.28 -2.43 10.81
C ILE A 303 -28.41 -2.72 9.81
N ASN A 304 -28.31 -2.22 8.58
CA ASN A 304 -29.33 -2.42 7.56
C ASN A 304 -29.50 -3.91 7.19
N VAL A 305 -28.40 -4.64 7.11
CA VAL A 305 -28.36 -6.08 6.82
C VAL A 305 -28.81 -6.94 8.02
N ILE A 306 -28.64 -6.46 9.25
CA ILE A 306 -29.23 -7.09 10.43
C ILE A 306 -30.75 -6.95 10.41
N LEU A 307 -31.24 -5.77 10.05
CA LEU A 307 -32.67 -5.45 10.03
C LEU A 307 -33.43 -6.11 8.88
N THR A 308 -32.75 -6.45 7.78
CA THR A 308 -33.39 -7.03 6.59
C THR A 308 -33.04 -8.53 6.43
N PRO A 309 -33.96 -9.47 6.70
CA PRO A 309 -33.68 -10.91 6.69
C PRO A 309 -33.27 -11.46 5.32
N GLU A 310 -33.67 -10.79 4.24
CA GLU A 310 -33.44 -11.21 2.85
C GLU A 310 -31.96 -11.10 2.44
N PHE A 311 -31.16 -10.28 3.14
CA PHE A 311 -29.76 -10.03 2.81
C PHE A 311 -28.77 -10.92 3.59
N ARG A 312 -29.09 -12.21 3.78
CA ARG A 312 -28.22 -13.14 4.55
C ARG A 312 -26.79 -13.20 4.02
N TYR A 313 -26.60 -13.20 2.70
CA TYR A 313 -25.27 -13.20 2.08
C TYR A 313 -24.46 -11.93 2.41
N LEU A 314 -25.09 -10.75 2.36
CA LEU A 314 -24.43 -9.50 2.73
C LEU A 314 -24.00 -9.50 4.20
N ARG A 315 -24.74 -10.22 5.09
CA ARG A 315 -24.37 -10.30 6.51
C ARG A 315 -23.03 -11.00 6.69
N LEU A 316 -22.82 -12.08 5.95
CA LEU A 316 -21.56 -12.82 6.00
C LEU A 316 -20.39 -11.99 5.47
N VAL A 317 -20.61 -11.25 4.38
CA VAL A 317 -19.61 -10.33 3.82
C VAL A 317 -19.25 -9.24 4.83
N ALA A 318 -20.26 -8.65 5.49
CA ALA A 318 -20.04 -7.55 6.42
C ALA A 318 -19.28 -8.01 7.69
N VAL A 319 -19.65 -9.14 8.28
CA VAL A 319 -18.89 -9.73 9.42
C VAL A 319 -17.46 -10.09 9.01
N SER A 320 -17.26 -10.63 7.81
CA SER A 320 -15.93 -10.92 7.29
C SER A 320 -15.10 -9.64 7.17
N PHE A 321 -15.72 -8.54 6.74
CA PHE A 321 -15.08 -7.23 6.64
C PHE A 321 -14.73 -6.64 8.01
N ASP A 322 -15.60 -6.82 9.02
CA ASP A 322 -15.33 -6.40 10.39
C ASP A 322 -14.09 -7.10 10.96
N ILE A 323 -13.91 -8.40 10.69
CA ILE A 323 -12.71 -9.15 11.08
C ILE A 323 -11.45 -8.53 10.46
N LEU A 324 -11.48 -8.16 9.17
CA LEU A 324 -10.35 -7.51 8.48
C LEU A 324 -9.99 -6.18 9.12
N ILE A 325 -11.00 -5.37 9.45
CA ILE A 325 -10.79 -4.04 10.04
C ILE A 325 -10.27 -4.13 11.45
N ILE A 326 -10.83 -5.02 12.28
CA ILE A 326 -10.32 -5.29 13.61
C ILE A 326 -8.83 -5.68 13.51
N GLY A 327 -8.50 -6.54 12.55
CA GLY A 327 -7.11 -6.88 12.24
C GLY A 327 -6.26 -5.67 11.88
N TYR A 328 -6.72 -4.84 10.95
CA TYR A 328 -6.01 -3.62 10.55
C TYR A 328 -5.74 -2.66 11.72
N LEU A 329 -6.69 -2.51 12.66
CA LEU A 329 -6.57 -1.60 13.80
C LEU A 329 -5.72 -2.17 14.95
N ILE A 330 -5.84 -3.46 15.21
CA ILE A 330 -5.20 -4.12 16.36
C ILE A 330 -3.80 -4.62 16.00
N ALA A 331 -3.58 -5.13 14.78
CA ALA A 331 -2.30 -5.71 14.39
C ALA A 331 -1.10 -4.76 14.56
N PRO A 332 -1.16 -3.47 14.16
CA PRO A 332 -0.07 -2.54 14.39
C PRO A 332 0.18 -2.23 15.87
N LYS A 333 -0.85 -2.32 16.72
CA LYS A 333 -0.73 -2.07 18.17
C LYS A 333 -0.04 -3.25 18.85
N ILE A 334 -0.50 -4.48 18.56
CA ILE A 334 0.13 -5.70 19.07
C ILE A 334 1.59 -5.79 18.58
N ALA A 335 1.82 -5.58 17.28
CA ALA A 335 3.14 -5.66 16.68
C ALA A 335 4.15 -4.70 17.33
N ARG A 336 3.76 -3.44 17.56
CA ARG A 336 4.62 -2.44 18.21
C ARG A 336 4.87 -2.72 19.68
N HIS A 337 3.89 -3.30 20.39
CA HIS A 337 4.01 -3.52 21.83
C HIS A 337 4.86 -4.75 22.18
N TYR A 338 4.72 -5.83 21.41
CA TYR A 338 5.31 -7.13 21.77
C TYR A 338 6.53 -7.53 20.94
N PHE A 339 6.81 -6.90 19.80
CA PHE A 339 7.86 -7.36 18.88
C PHE A 339 8.94 -6.30 18.62
N LYS A 340 10.21 -6.71 18.71
CA LYS A 340 11.36 -5.87 18.34
C LYS A 340 11.33 -5.50 16.86
N GLN A 341 10.97 -6.46 16.01
CA GLN A 341 10.74 -6.25 14.58
C GLN A 341 9.22 -6.09 14.35
N ASN A 342 8.74 -4.87 14.49
CA ASN A 342 7.31 -4.56 14.44
C ASN A 342 6.69 -4.70 13.03
N ILE A 343 7.41 -4.40 11.94
CA ILE A 343 6.85 -4.48 10.58
C ILE A 343 6.54 -5.93 10.17
N PRO A 344 7.48 -6.91 10.29
CA PRO A 344 7.18 -8.30 9.98
C PRO A 344 6.07 -8.88 10.87
N ALA A 345 6.08 -8.52 12.16
CA ALA A 345 5.04 -8.95 13.10
C ALA A 345 3.67 -8.41 12.71
N TRP A 346 3.59 -7.14 12.30
CA TRP A 346 2.35 -6.54 11.80
C TRP A 346 1.83 -7.30 10.58
N PHE A 347 2.69 -7.60 9.60
CA PHE A 347 2.34 -8.36 8.40
C PHE A 347 1.73 -9.72 8.76
N VAL A 348 2.38 -10.49 9.64
CA VAL A 348 1.92 -11.84 10.04
C VAL A 348 0.59 -11.78 10.77
N ILE A 349 0.43 -10.85 11.71
CA ILE A 349 -0.84 -10.71 12.45
C ILE A 349 -1.97 -10.28 11.50
N ALA A 350 -1.73 -9.30 10.62
CA ALA A 350 -2.71 -8.87 9.63
C ALA A 350 -3.10 -10.02 8.69
N MET A 351 -2.14 -10.84 8.27
CA MET A 351 -2.40 -12.02 7.45
C MET A 351 -3.32 -13.04 8.15
N ALA A 352 -3.12 -13.25 9.46
CA ALA A 352 -4.00 -14.13 10.23
C ALA A 352 -5.46 -13.64 10.19
N PHE A 353 -5.70 -12.34 10.37
CA PHE A 353 -7.05 -11.77 10.24
C PHE A 353 -7.64 -11.93 8.83
N VAL A 354 -6.82 -11.78 7.78
CA VAL A 354 -7.25 -12.03 6.39
C VAL A 354 -7.68 -13.48 6.19
N ILE A 355 -6.89 -14.43 6.70
CA ILE A 355 -7.19 -15.85 6.62
C ILE A 355 -8.49 -16.17 7.37
N PHE A 356 -8.61 -15.71 8.63
CA PHE A 356 -9.80 -15.98 9.44
C PHE A 356 -11.07 -15.35 8.86
N SER A 357 -10.97 -14.14 8.30
CA SER A 357 -12.08 -13.48 7.60
C SER A 357 -12.57 -14.30 6.41
N ASN A 358 -11.65 -14.77 5.56
CA ASN A 358 -12.02 -15.58 4.40
C ASN A 358 -12.55 -16.95 4.81
N LEU A 359 -11.94 -17.59 5.81
CA LEU A 359 -12.41 -18.88 6.33
C LEU A 359 -13.83 -18.76 6.88
N PHE A 360 -14.13 -17.72 7.68
CA PHE A 360 -15.47 -17.43 8.16
C PHE A 360 -16.46 -17.32 7.00
N ARG A 361 -16.14 -16.51 5.98
CA ARG A 361 -17.00 -16.32 4.82
C ARG A 361 -17.32 -17.64 4.13
N VAL A 362 -16.32 -18.47 3.89
CA VAL A 362 -16.46 -19.75 3.18
C VAL A 362 -17.34 -20.72 3.98
N VAL A 363 -17.03 -20.93 5.26
CA VAL A 363 -17.80 -21.84 6.14
C VAL A 363 -19.27 -21.46 6.16
N TYR A 364 -19.59 -20.18 6.41
CA TYR A 364 -20.98 -19.77 6.53
C TYR A 364 -21.72 -19.71 5.20
N THR A 365 -21.01 -19.47 4.09
CA THR A 365 -21.61 -19.58 2.77
C THR A 365 -22.04 -21.01 2.50
N ASP A 366 -21.22 -22.00 2.86
CA ASP A 366 -21.58 -23.42 2.71
C ASP A 366 -22.72 -23.83 3.64
N ILE A 367 -22.74 -23.33 4.89
CA ILE A 367 -23.87 -23.54 5.81
C ILE A 367 -25.18 -22.99 5.23
N GLU A 368 -25.19 -21.77 4.69
CA GLU A 368 -26.40 -21.18 4.10
C GLU A 368 -26.84 -21.91 2.82
N LYS A 369 -25.90 -22.41 2.01
CA LYS A 369 -26.24 -23.30 0.87
C LYS A 369 -26.98 -24.54 1.34
N ILE A 370 -26.45 -25.25 2.35
CA ILE A 370 -27.09 -26.45 2.90
C ILE A 370 -28.47 -26.13 3.47
N LYS A 371 -28.62 -25.02 4.20
CA LYS A 371 -29.95 -24.60 4.71
C LYS A 371 -30.93 -24.35 3.58
N LYS A 372 -30.51 -23.65 2.52
CA LYS A 372 -31.35 -23.38 1.35
C LYS A 372 -31.79 -24.68 0.66
N ILE A 373 -30.88 -25.64 0.49
CA ILE A 373 -31.18 -26.97 -0.06
C ILE A 373 -32.16 -27.74 0.82
N LYS A 374 -31.98 -27.65 2.14
CA LYS A 374 -32.83 -28.33 3.12
C LYS A 374 -34.24 -27.72 3.18
N ASP A 375 -34.38 -26.41 3.00
CA ASP A 375 -35.67 -25.72 2.97
C ASP A 375 -36.39 -25.86 1.60
N ASP A 376 -35.72 -26.40 0.58
CA ASP A 376 -36.33 -26.73 -0.72
C ASP A 376 -37.04 -28.10 -0.65
N GLU A 377 -38.37 -28.07 -0.73
CA GLU A 377 -39.21 -29.28 -0.70
C GLU A 377 -39.07 -30.14 -1.96
N ASN A 378 -38.70 -29.55 -3.10
CA ASN A 378 -38.58 -30.25 -4.38
C ASN A 378 -37.21 -30.91 -4.55
N TYR A 379 -36.22 -30.50 -3.77
CA TYR A 379 -34.89 -31.07 -3.82
C TYR A 379 -34.87 -32.50 -3.24
N CYS A 380 -34.45 -33.49 -4.02
CA CYS A 380 -34.22 -34.84 -3.51
C CYS A 380 -32.85 -35.38 -3.95
N GLU A 381 -32.01 -35.73 -2.98
CA GLU A 381 -30.80 -36.51 -3.24
C GLU A 381 -31.17 -37.98 -3.44
N GLY A 382 -30.80 -38.56 -4.57
CA GLY A 382 -30.93 -39.99 -4.85
C GLY A 382 -29.85 -40.80 -4.15
N VAL A 383 -29.85 -40.80 -2.81
CA VAL A 383 -28.95 -41.61 -1.99
C VAL A 383 -29.62 -42.95 -1.70
N THR A 384 -29.00 -44.05 -2.11
CA THR A 384 -29.47 -45.41 -1.81
C THR A 384 -28.65 -45.98 -0.65
N PHE A 385 -29.35 -46.35 0.42
CA PHE A 385 -28.74 -46.92 1.62
C PHE A 385 -28.92 -48.43 1.69
N ALA A 386 -27.95 -49.11 2.31
CA ALA A 386 -28.04 -50.54 2.59
C ALA A 386 -29.26 -50.86 3.48
N PRO A 387 -29.86 -52.06 3.34
CA PRO A 387 -31.00 -52.48 4.16
C PRO A 387 -30.74 -52.42 5.67
N SER A 388 -29.46 -52.56 6.08
CA SER A 388 -29.02 -52.47 7.47
C SER A 388 -28.87 -51.04 8.01
N SER A 389 -29.04 -50.02 7.16
CA SER A 389 -28.93 -48.61 7.53
C SER A 389 -30.20 -48.11 8.20
N LYS A 390 -30.05 -47.23 9.20
CA LYS A 390 -31.17 -46.50 9.82
C LYS A 390 -31.92 -45.61 8.82
N LEU A 391 -31.33 -45.32 7.65
CA LEU A 391 -31.88 -44.47 6.60
C LEU A 391 -32.40 -45.22 5.36
N HIS A 392 -32.51 -46.55 5.38
CA HIS A 392 -32.89 -47.35 4.20
C HIS A 392 -34.06 -46.78 3.38
N ASN A 393 -35.09 -46.27 4.06
CA ASN A 393 -36.32 -45.73 3.43
C ASN A 393 -36.40 -44.19 3.40
N ARG A 394 -35.31 -43.46 3.70
CA ARG A 394 -35.32 -41.98 3.89
C ARG A 394 -34.58 -41.21 2.79
N GLN A 395 -34.62 -41.69 1.55
CA GLN A 395 -33.76 -41.18 0.45
C GLN A 395 -33.94 -39.68 0.19
N CYS A 396 -35.17 -39.16 0.14
CA CYS A 396 -35.43 -37.72 -0.06
C CYS A 396 -35.56 -36.90 1.24
N GLU A 397 -35.40 -37.52 2.42
CA GLU A 397 -35.59 -36.83 3.70
C GLU A 397 -34.27 -36.31 4.28
N VAL A 398 -33.16 -36.49 3.56
CA VAL A 398 -31.81 -36.14 4.01
C VAL A 398 -31.06 -35.30 2.98
N VAL A 399 -30.11 -34.51 3.48
CA VAL A 399 -29.18 -33.70 2.69
C VAL A 399 -27.76 -34.10 3.07
N LEU A 400 -26.90 -34.35 2.08
CA LEU A 400 -25.51 -34.69 2.31
C LEU A 400 -24.75 -33.46 2.80
N LEU A 401 -24.15 -33.55 3.99
CA LEU A 401 -23.26 -32.53 4.53
C LEU A 401 -21.82 -32.73 4.04
N GLY A 402 -21.41 -33.99 3.88
CA GLY A 402 -20.09 -34.37 3.38
C GLY A 402 -19.71 -35.78 3.82
N ALA A 403 -18.46 -36.15 3.57
CA ALA A 403 -17.94 -37.47 3.89
C ALA A 403 -16.52 -37.39 4.46
N SER A 404 -16.19 -38.41 5.24
CA SER A 404 -14.84 -38.75 5.69
C SER A 404 -14.45 -40.10 5.08
N SER A 405 -13.23 -40.52 5.37
CA SER A 405 -12.71 -41.86 5.07
C SER A 405 -13.68 -42.98 5.46
N ASN A 406 -14.28 -42.89 6.66
CA ASN A 406 -15.09 -43.97 7.25
C ASN A 406 -16.58 -43.68 7.35
N TYR A 407 -16.99 -42.42 7.36
CA TYR A 407 -18.37 -42.00 7.63
C TYR A 407 -18.89 -41.02 6.59
N VAL A 408 -20.19 -41.04 6.34
CA VAL A 408 -20.92 -40.04 5.57
C VAL A 408 -21.89 -39.33 6.49
N PHE A 409 -21.95 -38.00 6.39
CA PHE A 409 -22.72 -37.13 7.26
C PHE A 409 -23.94 -36.59 6.52
N PHE A 410 -25.11 -36.80 7.10
CA PHE A 410 -26.39 -36.34 6.56
C PHE A 410 -27.10 -35.42 7.54
N LEU A 411 -27.88 -34.48 7.02
CA LEU A 411 -28.82 -33.66 7.77
C LEU A 411 -30.24 -34.09 7.41
N GLU A 412 -31.03 -34.48 8.41
CA GLU A 412 -32.44 -34.78 8.18
C GLU A 412 -33.27 -33.50 8.04
N LYS A 413 -34.02 -33.37 6.93
CA LYS A 413 -34.76 -32.16 6.58
C LYS A 413 -35.77 -31.77 7.65
N LYS A 414 -36.53 -32.74 8.17
CA LYS A 414 -37.62 -32.53 9.14
C LYS A 414 -37.12 -32.27 10.57
N SER A 415 -36.21 -33.10 11.07
CA SER A 415 -35.81 -33.08 12.49
C SER A 415 -34.65 -32.13 12.79
N GLN A 416 -33.91 -31.69 11.77
CA GLN A 416 -32.64 -30.97 11.94
C GLN A 416 -31.56 -31.76 12.67
N MET A 417 -31.74 -33.07 12.82
CA MET A 417 -30.72 -33.93 13.41
C MET A 417 -29.72 -34.35 12.34
N SER A 418 -28.45 -34.26 12.70
CA SER A 418 -27.37 -34.78 11.88
C SER A 418 -27.12 -36.24 12.20
N ILE A 419 -26.91 -37.03 11.15
CA ILE A 419 -26.76 -38.47 11.23
C ILE A 419 -25.44 -38.85 10.54
N ALA A 420 -24.55 -39.50 11.28
CA ALA A 420 -23.33 -40.09 10.75
C ALA A 420 -23.56 -41.59 10.49
N ILE A 421 -23.23 -42.06 9.29
CA ILE A 421 -23.40 -43.45 8.88
C ILE A 421 -22.09 -43.99 8.34
N PRO A 422 -21.71 -45.24 8.66
CA PRO A 422 -20.54 -45.87 8.04
C PRO A 422 -20.65 -45.85 6.52
N ARG A 423 -19.56 -45.48 5.84
CA ARG A 423 -19.51 -45.36 4.37
C ARG A 423 -19.91 -46.65 3.65
N SER A 424 -19.63 -47.81 4.26
CA SER A 424 -20.03 -49.13 3.77
C SER A 424 -21.55 -49.35 3.69
N GLN A 425 -22.36 -48.50 4.34
CA GLN A 425 -23.82 -48.58 4.31
C GLN A 425 -24.46 -47.65 3.27
N VAL A 426 -23.66 -46.90 2.50
CA VAL A 426 -24.12 -46.09 1.36
C VAL A 426 -23.80 -46.87 0.08
N ILE A 427 -24.83 -47.30 -0.64
CA ILE A 427 -24.70 -48.16 -1.84
C ILE A 427 -24.52 -47.30 -3.09
N HIS A 428 -25.32 -46.25 -3.24
CA HIS A 428 -25.30 -45.40 -4.42
C HIS A 428 -25.61 -43.95 -4.05
N TYR A 429 -25.01 -43.00 -4.76
CA TYR A 429 -25.28 -41.57 -4.63
C TYR A 429 -25.55 -41.00 -6.02
N THR A 430 -26.72 -40.39 -6.19
CA THR A 430 -27.17 -39.78 -7.45
C THR A 430 -27.87 -38.48 -7.12
N ILE A 431 -27.57 -37.40 -7.82
CA ILE A 431 -28.31 -36.14 -7.64
C ILE A 431 -29.37 -36.09 -8.73
N LYS A 432 -30.65 -36.10 -8.35
CA LYS A 432 -31.75 -35.85 -9.29
C LYS A 432 -32.13 -34.38 -9.15
N GLU A 433 -31.71 -33.55 -10.11
CA GLU A 433 -32.24 -32.20 -10.25
C GLU A 433 -33.72 -32.29 -10.65
N SER A 434 -34.61 -31.63 -9.90
CA SER A 434 -35.96 -31.38 -10.39
C SER A 434 -35.89 -30.27 -11.44
N ASP A 435 -36.19 -30.63 -12.69
CA ASP A 435 -36.42 -29.75 -13.83
C ASP A 435 -35.23 -28.90 -14.36
N GLY A 436 -34.42 -29.52 -15.22
CA GLY A 436 -34.09 -28.94 -16.53
C GLY A 436 -33.22 -27.67 -16.63
N ALA A 437 -32.48 -27.25 -15.61
CA ALA A 437 -31.53 -26.15 -15.72
C ALA A 437 -30.15 -26.51 -15.16
N SER A 438 -29.17 -26.58 -16.06
CA SER A 438 -27.81 -27.03 -15.84
C SER A 438 -27.00 -26.20 -14.83
N ILE A 439 -26.46 -26.85 -13.79
CA ILE A 439 -25.19 -26.47 -13.15
C ILE A 439 -24.27 -27.69 -13.14
N TYR A 440 -23.84 -28.10 -14.34
CA TYR A 440 -22.73 -29.04 -14.53
C TYR A 440 -21.42 -28.28 -14.39
N GLU A 441 -20.90 -28.15 -13.18
CA GLU A 441 -19.46 -27.89 -12.99
C GLU A 441 -18.94 -28.24 -11.60
N TRP A 442 -19.77 -28.18 -10.54
CA TRP A 442 -19.26 -28.25 -9.17
C TRP A 442 -19.15 -29.65 -8.54
N ILE A 443 -19.87 -30.66 -9.07
CA ILE A 443 -20.05 -31.95 -8.37
C ILE A 443 -19.17 -33.08 -8.94
N ASN A 444 -18.81 -33.02 -10.23
CA ASN A 444 -17.84 -33.97 -10.78
C ASN A 444 -16.45 -33.78 -10.13
N GLU A 445 -16.08 -32.56 -9.75
CA GLU A 445 -14.82 -32.32 -9.03
C GLU A 445 -14.81 -32.92 -7.60
N LYS A 446 -15.98 -32.97 -6.93
CA LYS A 446 -16.13 -33.63 -5.61
C LYS A 446 -16.21 -35.15 -5.67
N LEU A 447 -16.75 -35.71 -6.75
CA LEU A 447 -16.91 -37.16 -6.92
C LEU A 447 -15.73 -37.83 -7.62
N ASP A 448 -14.95 -37.14 -8.44
CA ASP A 448 -13.75 -37.72 -9.07
C ASP A 448 -12.60 -37.97 -8.07
N LEU A 449 -12.57 -37.24 -6.95
CA LEU A 449 -11.73 -37.59 -5.80
C LEU A 449 -12.26 -38.80 -5.01
N ILE A 450 -13.54 -39.12 -5.13
CA ILE A 450 -14.20 -40.26 -4.47
C ILE A 450 -14.11 -41.54 -5.33
N SER A 451 -14.05 -41.41 -6.65
CA SER A 451 -13.98 -42.54 -7.60
C SER A 451 -12.57 -43.14 -7.73
N LEU A 452 -11.51 -42.41 -7.36
CA LEU A 452 -10.13 -42.92 -7.38
C LEU A 452 -9.78 -43.92 -6.26
N THR A 453 -10.68 -44.17 -5.30
CA THR A 453 -10.44 -45.12 -4.19
C THR A 453 -11.25 -46.41 -4.27
N ILE A 454 -12.00 -46.65 -5.35
CA ILE A 454 -12.73 -47.90 -5.57
C ILE A 454 -12.31 -48.50 -6.92
N MET A 455 -11.08 -49.03 -7.00
CA MET A 455 -10.82 -50.14 -7.91
C MET A 455 -11.22 -51.43 -7.18
N PRO A 456 -12.27 -52.14 -7.62
CA PRO A 456 -12.48 -53.50 -7.14
C PRO A 456 -11.30 -54.36 -7.60
N GLU A 457 -10.71 -55.11 -6.67
CA GLU A 457 -9.79 -56.20 -6.99
C GLU A 457 -10.42 -57.05 -8.10
N ARG A 458 -9.73 -57.14 -9.25
CA ARG A 458 -10.11 -58.08 -10.30
C ARG A 458 -10.04 -59.48 -9.70
N PRO A 459 -11.09 -60.32 -9.82
CA PRO A 459 -11.01 -61.70 -9.38
C PRO A 459 -9.93 -62.40 -10.22
N VAL A 460 -8.90 -62.88 -9.54
CA VAL A 460 -7.95 -63.86 -10.11
C VAL A 460 -8.78 -65.10 -10.43
N LYS A 461 -8.99 -65.35 -11.73
CA LYS A 461 -9.50 -66.65 -12.19
C LYS A 461 -8.44 -67.70 -11.83
N LYS A 462 -8.92 -68.78 -11.22
CA LYS A 462 -8.16 -69.97 -10.79
C LYS A 462 -7.16 -70.44 -11.82
#